data_AF-A0A511W3Z5-F1
#
_entry.id   AF-A0A511W3Z5-F1
#
_cell.length_a   1.000
_cell.length_b   1.000
_cell.length_c   1.000
_cell.angle_alpha   90.00
_cell.angle_beta   90.00
_cell.angle_gamma   90.00
#
_symmetry.space_group_name_H-M   'P 1'
#
loop_
_entity.id
_entity.type
_entity.pdbx_description
1 polymer ?
#
loop_
_entity_poly.entity_id
_entity_poly.type
_entity_poly.pdbx_seq_one_letter_code
_entity_poly.pdbx_strand_id
1 'polypeptide(L)'
;MMRNSVVKTINTNILEFSSSLRIGDTKYLTPLSIALAIQQEGAYFTREVQRRHTFMNYDFFTDPLPEHLADFRPNITRHNKGDIKVGHINVIGATASSTIHIGSIKHGDVVSRVKHIRHLLDTDEE
;
A
#
# COMPACT_ATOMS: atom_id res chain seq x y z
N MET A 1 -19.97 9.13 21.99
CA MET A 1 -19.07 10.25 21.67
C MET A 1 -18.24 9.90 20.44
N MET A 2 -18.22 10.80 19.46
CA MET A 2 -17.37 10.71 18.26
C MET A 2 -15.93 11.08 18.65
N ARG A 3 -14.92 10.33 18.18
CA ARG A 3 -13.50 10.60 18.46
C ARG A 3 -12.94 11.46 17.34
N ASN A 4 -12.47 12.68 17.65
CA ASN A 4 -11.88 13.56 16.64
C ASN A 4 -10.38 13.27 16.45
N SER A 5 -9.88 13.60 15.26
CA SER A 5 -8.44 13.67 14.98
C SER A 5 -8.03 15.14 14.92
N VAL A 6 -7.24 15.58 15.91
CA VAL A 6 -6.78 16.97 16.06
C VAL A 6 -5.29 17.00 15.79
N VAL A 7 -4.90 17.44 14.60
CA VAL A 7 -3.50 17.55 14.18
C VAL A 7 -3.13 19.02 14.09
N LYS A 8 -2.08 19.46 14.80
CA LYS A 8 -1.68 20.87 14.79
C LYS A 8 -0.94 21.24 13.50
N THR A 9 -0.03 20.40 13.01
CA THR A 9 0.58 20.59 11.68
C THR A 9 0.85 19.27 10.99
N ILE A 10 0.76 19.26 9.67
CA ILE A 10 1.29 18.21 8.80
C ILE A 10 2.22 18.83 7.76
N ASN A 11 3.38 18.21 7.56
CA ASN A 11 4.29 18.52 6.47
C ASN A 11 4.46 17.28 5.60
N THR A 12 4.29 17.44 4.29
CA THR A 12 4.51 16.39 3.29
C THR A 12 5.29 16.97 2.13
N ASN A 13 6.47 16.44 1.84
CA ASN A 13 7.31 16.99 0.77
C ASN A 13 6.89 16.50 -0.62
N ILE A 14 6.43 15.25 -0.73
CA ILE A 14 6.19 14.58 -2.02
C ILE A 14 4.84 13.83 -2.00
N LEU A 15 4.02 14.02 -3.04
CA LEU A 15 2.82 13.24 -3.30
C LEU A 15 2.81 12.86 -4.78
N GLU A 16 3.17 11.61 -5.10
CA GLU A 16 3.35 11.13 -6.48
C GLU A 16 2.54 9.86 -6.77
N PHE A 17 2.46 9.50 -8.06
CA PHE A 17 1.88 8.24 -8.55
C PHE A 17 0.50 7.92 -7.94
N SER A 18 -0.44 8.86 -8.10
CA SER A 18 -1.82 8.76 -7.60
C SER A 18 -1.95 8.65 -6.07
N SER A 19 -0.92 9.07 -5.33
CA SER A 19 -1.04 9.18 -3.88
C SER A 19 -1.95 10.36 -3.48
N SER A 20 -2.50 10.30 -2.26
CA SER A 20 -3.39 11.35 -1.78
C SER A 20 -3.20 11.66 -0.30
N LEU A 21 -3.36 12.94 0.05
CA LEU A 21 -3.51 13.42 1.43
C LEU A 21 -4.99 13.76 1.67
N ARG A 22 -5.61 13.13 2.66
CA ARG A 22 -7.02 13.29 3.00
C ARG A 22 -7.17 13.71 4.46
N ILE A 23 -7.86 14.82 4.68
CA ILE A 23 -8.19 15.35 6.00
C ILE A 23 -9.71 15.40 6.13
N GLY A 24 -10.24 14.78 7.17
CA GLY A 24 -11.67 14.62 7.42
C GLY A 24 -12.14 13.17 7.33
N ASP A 25 -13.40 12.96 7.67
CA ASP A 25 -13.99 11.62 7.68
C ASP A 25 -14.28 11.12 6.26
N THR A 26 -14.07 9.83 6.04
CA THR A 26 -14.19 9.19 4.73
C THR A 26 -15.04 7.94 4.82
N LYS A 27 -16.03 7.83 3.92
CA LYS A 27 -16.96 6.69 3.92
C LYS A 27 -16.35 5.44 3.28
N TYR A 28 -15.54 5.61 2.24
CA TYR A 28 -14.89 4.54 1.50
C TYR A 28 -13.45 4.94 1.16
N LEU A 29 -12.50 4.05 1.46
CA LEU A 29 -11.10 4.22 1.13
C LEU A 29 -10.61 2.95 0.41
N THR A 30 -10.40 3.03 -0.91
CA THR A 30 -9.98 1.85 -1.69
C THR A 30 -8.79 2.10 -2.65
N PRO A 31 -7.59 2.43 -2.13
CA PRO A 31 -6.36 2.48 -2.92
C PRO A 31 -5.84 1.07 -3.28
N LEU A 32 -5.37 0.85 -4.50
CA LEU A 32 -4.77 -0.43 -4.93
C LEU A 32 -3.42 -0.14 -5.63
N SER A 33 -2.35 -0.91 -5.37
CA SER A 33 -1.05 -0.72 -6.04
C SER A 33 -0.24 -2.01 -6.22
N ILE A 34 -0.24 -2.58 -7.42
CA ILE A 34 0.44 -3.84 -7.76
C ILE A 34 1.70 -3.51 -8.58
N ALA A 35 2.90 -3.99 -8.24
CA ALA A 35 4.14 -3.73 -8.99
C ALA A 35 5.03 -4.96 -9.16
N LEU A 36 5.54 -5.18 -10.37
CA LEU A 36 6.54 -6.20 -10.70
C LEU A 36 7.79 -5.47 -11.19
N ALA A 37 8.89 -5.61 -10.45
CA ALA A 37 10.18 -5.05 -10.82
C ALA A 37 11.14 -6.17 -11.17
N ILE A 38 11.73 -6.11 -12.36
CA ILE A 38 12.71 -7.09 -12.84
C ILE A 38 14.01 -6.36 -13.05
N GLN A 39 15.04 -6.82 -12.36
CA GLN A 39 16.42 -6.40 -12.55
C GLN A 39 17.18 -7.56 -13.15
N GLN A 40 17.95 -7.30 -14.20
CA GLN A 40 18.74 -8.33 -14.89
C GLN A 40 20.15 -7.82 -15.12
N GLU A 41 21.13 -8.66 -14.81
CA GLU A 41 22.53 -8.41 -15.16
C GLU A 41 22.75 -8.69 -16.65
N GLY A 42 23.40 -7.76 -17.34
CA GLY A 42 23.47 -7.75 -18.81
C GLY A 42 22.27 -7.06 -19.47
N ALA A 43 22.53 -6.27 -20.53
CA ALA A 43 21.53 -5.42 -21.18
C ALA A 43 20.72 -6.14 -22.28
N TYR A 44 20.24 -7.36 -22.02
CA TYR A 44 19.44 -8.15 -22.99
C TYR A 44 17.95 -8.14 -22.63
N PHE A 45 17.21 -7.21 -23.22
CA PHE A 45 15.76 -7.07 -23.04
C PHE A 45 15.02 -7.60 -24.28
N THR A 46 15.01 -8.92 -24.47
CA THR A 46 14.29 -9.52 -25.60
C THR A 46 12.79 -9.61 -25.32
N ARG A 47 11.97 -9.66 -26.39
CA ARG A 47 10.52 -9.87 -26.27
C ARG A 47 10.17 -11.16 -25.52
N GLU A 48 11.00 -12.19 -25.63
CA GLU A 48 10.83 -13.46 -24.94
C GLU A 48 11.03 -13.34 -23.43
N VAL A 49 12.03 -12.55 -23.00
CA VAL A 49 12.23 -12.25 -21.57
C VAL A 49 11.03 -11.45 -21.03
N GLN A 50 10.52 -10.48 -21.78
CA GLN A 50 9.34 -9.71 -21.38
C GLN A 50 8.08 -10.59 -21.22
N ARG A 51 7.82 -11.51 -22.16
CA ARG A 51 6.67 -12.44 -22.08
C ARG A 51 6.75 -13.41 -20.90
N ARG A 52 7.97 -13.75 -20.46
CA ARG A 52 8.18 -14.60 -19.28
C ARG A 52 7.81 -13.91 -17.96
N HIS A 53 7.77 -12.59 -17.92
CA HIS A 53 7.53 -11.85 -16.69
C HIS A 53 6.24 -11.03 -16.79
N THR A 54 5.11 -11.72 -16.69
CA THR A 54 3.79 -11.11 -16.57
C THR A 54 3.20 -11.41 -15.21
N PHE A 55 2.23 -10.61 -14.75
CA PHE A 55 1.58 -10.83 -13.46
C PHE A 55 0.96 -12.23 -13.35
N MET A 56 0.41 -12.76 -14.45
CA MET A 56 -0.22 -14.08 -14.50
C MET A 56 0.75 -15.23 -14.27
N ASN A 57 2.05 -15.00 -14.45
CA ASN A 57 3.07 -16.03 -14.22
C ASN A 57 3.47 -16.15 -12.74
N TYR A 58 2.83 -15.38 -11.86
CA TYR A 58 3.10 -15.42 -10.43
C TYR A 58 1.80 -15.45 -9.65
N ASP A 59 1.55 -16.57 -8.99
CA ASP A 59 0.37 -16.79 -8.14
C ASP A 59 0.18 -15.68 -7.10
N PHE A 60 1.27 -15.10 -6.60
CA PHE A 60 1.29 -13.91 -5.75
C PHE A 60 0.38 -12.76 -6.23
N PHE A 61 0.25 -12.56 -7.56
CA PHE A 61 -0.60 -11.51 -8.12
C PHE A 61 -2.03 -11.98 -8.42
N THR A 62 -2.31 -13.27 -8.51
CA THR A 62 -3.61 -13.83 -8.89
C THR A 62 -4.37 -14.46 -7.73
N ASP A 63 -3.67 -14.87 -6.68
CA ASP A 63 -4.28 -15.46 -5.49
C ASP A 63 -5.28 -14.50 -4.87
N PRO A 64 -6.41 -15.00 -4.34
CA PRO A 64 -7.34 -14.17 -3.60
C PRO A 64 -6.63 -13.54 -2.40
N LEU A 65 -7.09 -12.36 -2.00
CA LEU A 65 -6.63 -11.80 -0.72
C LEU A 65 -7.05 -12.75 0.40
N PRO A 66 -6.25 -12.86 1.47
CA PRO A 66 -6.63 -13.66 2.63
C PRO A 66 -8.04 -13.27 3.07
N GLU A 67 -8.96 -14.23 3.07
CA GLU A 67 -10.31 -13.97 3.56
C GLU A 67 -10.21 -13.57 5.04
N HIS A 68 -11.06 -12.64 5.45
CA HIS A 68 -11.22 -12.34 6.86
C HIS A 68 -11.60 -13.63 7.60
N LEU A 69 -10.96 -13.89 8.75
CA LEU A 69 -11.32 -15.00 9.62
C LEU A 69 -12.85 -15.05 9.79
N ALA A 70 -13.44 -16.24 9.77
CA ALA A 70 -14.87 -16.47 9.91
C ALA A 70 -15.50 -15.55 10.97
N ASP A 71 -16.72 -15.05 10.71
CA ASP A 71 -17.49 -14.11 11.53
C ASP A 71 -17.48 -14.47 13.02
N PHE A 72 -16.41 -14.13 13.71
CA PHE A 72 -16.39 -14.07 15.15
C PHE A 72 -17.07 -12.75 15.48
N ARG A 73 -18.15 -12.80 16.26
CA ARG A 73 -18.79 -11.62 16.82
C ARG A 73 -18.28 -11.43 18.24
N PRO A 74 -17.05 -10.91 18.45
CA PRO A 74 -16.61 -10.57 19.78
C PRO A 74 -17.56 -9.51 20.35
N ASN A 75 -17.85 -9.62 21.63
CA ASN A 75 -18.44 -8.51 22.37
C ASN A 75 -17.37 -7.41 22.49
N ILE A 76 -17.36 -6.49 21.53
CA ILE A 76 -16.44 -5.35 21.52
C ILE A 76 -17.07 -4.22 22.32
N THR A 77 -16.47 -3.88 23.46
CA THR A 77 -16.78 -2.64 24.17
C THR A 77 -15.79 -1.55 23.74
N ARG A 78 -16.24 -0.63 22.88
CA ARG A 78 -15.40 0.49 22.41
C ARG A 78 -15.45 1.65 23.41
N HIS A 79 -14.37 1.85 24.17
CA HIS A 79 -14.20 3.03 25.00
C HIS A 79 -13.50 4.16 24.22
N ASN A 80 -14.27 5.05 23.60
CA ASN A 80 -13.71 6.28 23.00
C ASN A 80 -13.35 7.29 24.09
N LYS A 81 -12.20 7.12 24.73
CA LYS A 81 -11.68 8.09 25.69
C LYS A 81 -11.02 9.27 24.94
N GLY A 82 -11.82 10.28 24.60
CA GLY A 82 -11.34 11.58 24.11
C GLY A 82 -10.81 11.61 22.67
N ASP A 83 -10.32 12.78 22.27
CA ASP A 83 -9.75 13.06 20.94
C ASP A 83 -8.34 12.47 20.77
N ILE A 84 -7.98 12.11 19.54
CA ILE A 84 -6.57 11.86 19.17
C ILE A 84 -5.94 13.22 18.88
N LYS A 85 -4.98 13.63 19.71
CA LYS A 85 -4.25 14.89 19.53
C LYS A 85 -2.82 14.61 19.08
N VAL A 86 -2.44 15.14 17.93
CA VAL A 86 -1.09 15.02 17.37
C VAL A 86 -0.53 16.42 17.14
N GLY A 87 0.67 16.68 17.64
CA GLY A 87 1.35 17.96 17.41
C GLY A 87 1.78 18.11 15.95
N HIS A 88 2.69 17.26 15.51
CA HIS A 88 3.35 17.41 14.22
C HIS A 88 3.42 16.07 13.50
N ILE A 89 2.96 16.04 12.25
CA ILE A 89 3.14 14.93 11.32
C ILE A 89 4.14 15.37 10.26
N ASN A 90 5.18 14.57 10.03
CA ASN A 90 6.15 14.82 8.97
C ASN A 90 6.26 13.59 8.07
N VAL A 91 5.96 13.75 6.79
CA VAL A 91 5.98 12.69 5.79
C VAL A 91 6.93 13.10 4.67
N ILE A 92 7.93 12.26 4.39
CA ILE A 92 8.87 12.53 3.28
C ILE A 92 8.12 12.47 1.95
N GLY A 93 7.35 11.42 1.72
CA GLY A 93 6.51 11.34 0.55
C GLY A 93 5.50 10.19 0.59
N ALA A 94 4.48 10.31 -0.25
CA ALA A 94 3.53 9.25 -0.55
C ALA A 94 3.61 8.95 -2.05
N THR A 95 3.60 7.67 -2.42
CA THR A 95 3.72 7.17 -3.80
C THR A 95 2.81 5.96 -4.04
N ALA A 96 2.66 5.54 -5.29
CA ALA A 96 2.03 4.29 -5.71
C ALA A 96 0.65 4.04 -5.06
N SER A 97 -0.31 4.92 -5.35
CA SER A 97 -1.67 4.91 -4.79
C SER A 97 -1.76 4.98 -3.25
N SER A 98 -0.67 5.30 -2.54
CA SER A 98 -0.73 5.44 -1.07
C SER A 98 -1.61 6.62 -0.64
N THR A 99 -2.24 6.49 0.52
CA THR A 99 -3.10 7.56 1.07
C THR A 99 -2.68 7.89 2.50
N ILE A 100 -2.37 9.16 2.74
CA ILE A 100 -2.23 9.73 4.08
C ILE A 100 -3.62 10.19 4.51
N HIS A 101 -4.19 9.62 5.57
CA HIS A 101 -5.54 9.94 6.03
C HIS A 101 -5.54 10.44 7.47
N ILE A 102 -6.15 11.60 7.71
CA ILE A 102 -6.38 12.19 9.03
C ILE A 102 -7.90 12.30 9.22
N GLY A 103 -8.48 11.38 10.00
CA GLY A 103 -9.92 11.35 10.25
C GLY A 103 -10.41 9.94 10.51
N SER A 104 -11.73 9.73 10.45
CA SER A 104 -12.35 8.42 10.56
C SER A 104 -12.60 7.80 9.19
N ILE A 105 -12.44 6.49 9.09
CA ILE A 105 -12.78 5.72 7.89
C ILE A 105 -13.91 4.75 8.24
N LYS A 106 -14.97 4.71 7.42
CA LYS A 106 -16.09 3.78 7.63
C LYS A 106 -15.86 2.42 6.96
N HIS A 107 -15.36 2.42 5.74
CA HIS A 107 -14.99 1.20 5.01
C HIS A 107 -13.65 1.44 4.32
N GLY A 108 -12.77 0.45 4.37
CA GLY A 108 -11.48 0.50 3.67
C GLY A 108 -11.16 -0.84 3.04
N ASP A 109 -10.85 -0.85 1.74
CA ASP A 109 -10.32 -2.01 1.01
C ASP A 109 -9.12 -1.56 0.19
N VAL A 110 -7.93 -1.64 0.80
CA VAL A 110 -6.70 -1.02 0.31
C VAL A 110 -5.64 -2.10 0.06
N VAL A 111 -5.19 -2.30 -1.17
CA VAL A 111 -4.31 -3.44 -1.50
C VAL A 111 -3.03 -2.93 -2.17
N SER A 112 -1.87 -3.50 -1.88
CA SER A 112 -0.69 -3.27 -2.72
C SER A 112 0.14 -4.55 -2.78
N ARG A 113 0.48 -5.04 -3.98
CA ARG A 113 1.25 -6.29 -4.19
C ARG A 113 2.53 -5.95 -4.96
N VAL A 114 3.72 -6.06 -4.38
CA VAL A 114 4.98 -5.73 -5.07
C VAL A 114 5.93 -6.94 -5.09
N LYS A 115 6.47 -7.32 -6.25
CA LYS A 115 7.44 -8.42 -6.42
C LYS A 115 8.70 -7.92 -7.13
N HIS A 116 9.85 -8.07 -6.49
CA HIS A 116 11.15 -7.75 -7.09
C HIS A 116 11.88 -9.05 -7.46
N ILE A 117 12.36 -9.13 -8.69
CA ILE A 117 13.11 -10.29 -9.20
C ILE A 117 14.45 -9.79 -9.70
N ARG A 118 15.53 -10.41 -9.23
CA ARG A 118 16.87 -10.13 -9.71
C ARG A 118 17.43 -11.37 -10.39
N HIS A 119 17.83 -11.23 -11.65
CA HIS A 119 18.56 -12.23 -12.42
C HIS A 119 20.03 -11.85 -12.44
N LEU A 120 20.87 -12.74 -11.91
CA LEU A 120 22.33 -12.58 -11.89
C LEU A 120 22.93 -13.40 -13.03
N LEU A 121 24.07 -12.97 -13.56
CA LEU A 121 24.85 -13.80 -14.48
C LEU A 121 25.62 -14.86 -13.66
N ASP A 122 25.51 -16.13 -14.05
CA ASP A 122 26.35 -17.16 -13.45
C ASP A 122 27.81 -16.89 -13.84
N THR A 123 28.69 -16.83 -12.85
CA THR A 123 30.12 -16.49 -13.04
C THR A 123 30.96 -17.74 -13.37
N ASP A 124 30.34 -18.92 -13.51
CA ASP A 124 31.03 -20.21 -13.64
C ASP A 124 31.23 -20.67 -15.09
N GLU A 125 31.50 -19.74 -16.02
CA GLU A 125 32.05 -20.08 -17.35
C GLU A 125 33.38 -19.30 -17.58
N GLU A 126 34.44 -19.77 -16.93
CA GLU A 126 35.84 -19.64 -17.39
C GLU A 126 36.40 -21.02 -17.79
#